data_AF-A0A536B992-F1
#
_entry.id   AF-A0A536B992-F1
#
_cell.length_a   1.000
_cell.length_b   1.000
_cell.length_c   1.000
_cell.angle_alpha   90.00
_cell.angle_beta   90.00
_cell.angle_gamma   90.00
#
_symmetry.space_group_name_H-M   'P 1'
#
loop_
_entity.id
_entity.type
_entity.pdbx_description
1 polymer ?
#
loop_
_entity_poly.entity_id
_entity_poly.type
_entity_poly.pdbx_seq_one_letter_code
_entity_poly.pdbx_strand_id
1 'polypeptide(L)'
;NAVFPQAPFYLQRLEYEGRHRYADTPAQWLDFAGARVELLDGEREIVPGVRVITTPGHTPGHQSVEVDTSAGPALLTGDACWTVGMFEGKAPLEGMMEDVPTFQQSLDKLRRRGPAAVHFCHDNRSWRPSG
;
A
#
# COMPACT_ATOMS: atom_id res chain seq x y z
N ASN A 1 -12.34 -12.87 9.13
CA ASN A 1 -11.35 -12.32 10.10
C ASN A 1 -11.50 -13.02 11.44
N ALA A 2 -10.79 -14.15 11.67
CA ALA A 2 -10.93 -14.90 12.92
C ALA A 2 -10.39 -14.16 14.16
N VAL A 3 -9.52 -13.16 13.97
CA VAL A 3 -8.86 -12.40 15.05
C VAL A 3 -9.53 -11.04 15.30
N PHE A 4 -10.08 -10.39 14.26
CA PHE A 4 -10.85 -9.14 14.39
C PHE A 4 -12.21 -9.25 13.67
N PRO A 5 -13.17 -10.00 14.22
CA PRO A 5 -14.40 -10.38 13.51
C PRO A 5 -15.31 -9.21 13.11
N GLN A 6 -15.15 -8.04 13.73
CA GLN A 6 -15.96 -6.85 13.43
C GLN A 6 -15.24 -5.83 12.53
N ALA A 7 -13.95 -6.01 12.26
CA ALA A 7 -13.19 -5.07 11.45
C ALA A 7 -13.36 -5.39 9.95
N PRO A 8 -13.86 -4.45 9.13
CA PRO A 8 -13.90 -4.64 7.70
C PRO A 8 -12.49 -4.60 7.10
N PHE A 9 -12.27 -5.35 6.01
CA PHE A 9 -11.10 -5.23 5.17
C PHE A 9 -11.40 -4.26 4.03
N TYR A 10 -10.70 -3.14 4.03
CA TYR A 10 -10.74 -2.17 2.93
C TYR A 10 -9.75 -2.57 1.85
N LEU A 11 -10.25 -2.92 0.67
CA LEU A 11 -9.43 -3.43 -0.42
C LEU A 11 -9.83 -2.78 -1.75
N GLN A 12 -8.86 -2.47 -2.61
CA GLN A 12 -9.17 -2.02 -3.96
C GLN A 12 -9.89 -3.12 -4.72
N ARG A 13 -10.97 -2.77 -5.42
CA ARG A 13 -11.76 -3.71 -6.24
C ARG A 13 -10.88 -4.45 -7.23
N LEU A 14 -9.97 -3.74 -7.89
CA LEU A 14 -9.06 -4.31 -8.87
C LEU A 14 -8.17 -5.42 -8.28
N GLU A 15 -7.69 -5.23 -7.05
CA GLU A 15 -6.90 -6.24 -6.36
C GLU A 15 -7.75 -7.45 -6.00
N TYR A 16 -8.95 -7.21 -5.47
CA TYR A 16 -9.87 -8.27 -5.10
C TYR A 16 -10.28 -9.12 -6.30
N GLU A 17 -10.63 -8.49 -7.43
CA GLU A 17 -11.01 -9.21 -8.66
C GLU A 17 -9.82 -9.96 -9.25
N GLY A 18 -8.61 -9.42 -9.12
CA GLY A 18 -7.35 -10.04 -9.55
C GLY A 18 -6.83 -11.16 -8.64
N ARG A 19 -7.45 -11.42 -7.47
CA ARG A 19 -6.91 -12.33 -6.44
C ARG A 19 -6.60 -13.77 -6.90
N HIS A 20 -7.26 -14.24 -7.97
CA HIS A 20 -7.04 -15.58 -8.53
C HIS A 20 -5.85 -15.65 -9.51
N ARG A 21 -5.17 -14.53 -9.77
CA ARG A 21 -4.03 -14.45 -10.69
C ARG A 21 -2.75 -15.04 -10.10
N TYR A 22 -2.66 -15.11 -8.77
CA TYR A 22 -1.46 -15.54 -8.07
C TYR A 22 -1.67 -16.95 -7.51
N ALA A 23 -0.81 -17.88 -7.92
CA ALA A 23 -0.87 -19.28 -7.48
C ALA A 23 -0.64 -19.44 -5.96
N ASP A 24 0.11 -18.50 -5.36
CA ASP A 24 0.57 -18.54 -3.98
C ASP A 24 -0.29 -17.70 -3.02
N THR A 25 -1.35 -17.05 -3.51
CA THR A 25 -2.33 -16.36 -2.67
C THR A 25 -3.60 -17.19 -2.71
N PRO A 26 -3.81 -18.11 -1.76
CA PRO A 26 -5.05 -18.85 -1.74
C PRO A 26 -6.16 -17.82 -1.65
N ALA A 27 -7.01 -17.68 -2.68
CA ALA A 27 -8.24 -16.89 -2.57
C ALA A 27 -9.05 -17.32 -1.32
N GLN A 28 -8.85 -18.59 -0.93
CA GLN A 28 -9.23 -19.18 0.35
C GLN A 28 -8.86 -18.34 1.58
N TRP A 29 -7.79 -17.54 1.61
CA TRP A 29 -7.44 -16.67 2.73
C TRP A 29 -8.44 -15.52 2.92
N LEU A 30 -9.01 -15.01 1.83
CA LEU A 30 -10.09 -14.02 1.87
C LEU A 30 -11.46 -14.69 2.09
N ASP A 31 -11.65 -15.90 1.57
CA ASP A 31 -12.87 -16.67 1.76
C ASP A 31 -12.98 -17.28 3.17
N PHE A 32 -11.85 -17.50 3.87
CA PHE A 32 -11.84 -18.05 5.22
C PHE A 32 -12.27 -16.98 6.24
N ALA A 33 -13.32 -17.30 7.00
CA ALA A 33 -13.78 -16.62 8.20
C ALA A 33 -14.68 -15.38 8.05
N GLY A 34 -15.62 -15.35 7.09
CA GLY A 34 -16.72 -14.37 7.08
C GLY A 34 -16.24 -12.92 7.08
N ALA A 35 -15.10 -12.67 6.42
CA ALA A 35 -14.48 -11.37 6.33
C ALA A 35 -15.44 -10.39 5.65
N ARG A 36 -15.80 -9.30 6.33
CA ARG A 36 -16.50 -8.19 5.70
C ARG A 36 -15.50 -7.43 4.84
N VAL A 37 -15.54 -7.63 3.53
CA VAL A 37 -14.71 -6.88 2.59
C VAL A 37 -15.48 -5.65 2.12
N GLU A 38 -14.90 -4.47 2.28
CA GLU A 38 -15.38 -3.22 1.72
C GLU A 38 -14.50 -2.85 0.53
N LEU A 39 -15.06 -3.03 -0.67
CA LEU A 39 -14.35 -2.77 -1.91
C LEU A 39 -14.31 -1.27 -2.19
N LEU A 40 -13.13 -0.81 -2.56
CA LEU A 40 -12.82 0.57 -2.87
C LEU A 40 -12.51 0.74 -4.35
N ASP A 41 -12.91 1.89 -4.88
CA ASP A 41 -12.65 2.30 -6.25
C ASP A 41 -11.86 3.62 -6.18
N GLY A 42 -10.56 3.53 -5.85
CA GLY A 42 -9.67 4.67 -5.75
C GLY A 42 -9.24 5.04 -4.32
N GLU A 43 -8.70 6.26 -4.18
CA GLU A 43 -8.30 6.82 -2.89
C GLU A 43 -9.51 7.08 -2.00
N ARG A 44 -9.40 6.80 -0.70
CA ARG A 44 -10.52 6.93 0.24
C ARG A 44 -10.03 7.22 1.65
N GLU A 45 -10.63 8.22 2.29
CA GLU A 45 -10.52 8.38 3.74
C GLU A 45 -11.42 7.34 4.43
N ILE A 46 -10.81 6.52 5.28
CA ILE A 46 -11.46 5.40 5.96
C ILE A 46 -12.03 5.86 7.29
N VAL A 47 -11.21 6.61 8.03
CA VAL A 47 -11.56 7.32 9.25
C VAL A 47 -10.82 8.66 9.25
N PRO A 48 -11.26 9.67 10.02
CA PRO A 48 -10.61 10.98 10.04
C PRO A 48 -9.10 10.87 10.24
N GLY A 49 -8.33 11.41 9.29
CA GLY A 49 -6.87 11.41 9.34
C GLY A 49 -6.19 10.11 8.90
N VAL A 50 -6.94 9.10 8.43
CA VAL A 50 -6.38 7.86 7.87
C VAL A 50 -7.03 7.55 6.53
N ARG A 51 -6.23 7.51 5.48
CA ARG A 51 -6.69 7.29 4.11
C ARG A 51 -5.83 6.30 3.36
N VAL A 52 -6.47 5.57 2.45
CA VAL A 52 -5.78 4.74 1.48
C VAL A 52 -5.50 5.55 0.22
N ILE A 53 -4.31 5.34 -0.36
CA ILE A 53 -3.83 5.98 -1.58
C ILE A 53 -3.56 4.87 -2.59
N THR A 54 -4.11 4.97 -3.80
CA THR A 54 -3.81 3.99 -4.85
C THR A 54 -2.35 4.06 -5.23
N THR A 55 -1.63 2.95 -5.21
CA THR A 55 -0.21 2.92 -5.55
C THR A 55 0.11 1.70 -6.41
N PRO A 56 -0.51 1.59 -7.59
CA PRO A 56 -0.31 0.46 -8.49
C PRO A 56 1.15 0.35 -8.95
N GLY A 57 1.54 -0.85 -9.35
CA GLY A 57 2.87 -1.14 -9.92
C GLY A 57 3.46 -2.42 -9.35
N HIS A 58 3.42 -2.59 -8.02
CA HIS A 58 3.70 -3.89 -7.39
C HIS A 58 2.64 -4.91 -7.82
N THR A 59 1.38 -4.59 -7.54
CA THR A 59 0.19 -5.21 -8.12
C THR A 59 -0.71 -4.13 -8.72
N PRO A 60 -1.66 -4.48 -9.62
CA PRO A 60 -2.53 -3.52 -10.27
C PRO A 60 -3.43 -2.74 -9.30
N GLY A 61 -3.89 -3.36 -8.20
CA GLY A 61 -4.76 -2.76 -7.21
C GLY A 61 -4.06 -2.39 -5.90
N HIS A 62 -2.72 -2.35 -5.88
CA HIS A 62 -1.97 -2.00 -4.67
C HIS A 62 -2.40 -0.63 -4.11
N GLN A 63 -2.44 -0.54 -2.77
CA GLN A 63 -2.71 0.71 -2.06
C GLN A 63 -1.73 0.91 -0.90
N SER A 64 -1.34 2.16 -0.66
CA SER A 64 -0.58 2.59 0.51
C SER A 64 -1.51 3.30 1.50
N VAL A 65 -1.05 3.53 2.73
CA VAL A 65 -1.81 4.28 3.74
C VAL A 65 -1.10 5.59 4.07
N GLU A 66 -1.88 6.66 4.18
CA GLU A 66 -1.44 7.95 4.71
C GLU A 66 -2.17 8.26 6.01
N VAL A 67 -1.40 8.73 6.99
CA VAL A 67 -1.87 9.07 8.33
C VAL A 67 -1.47 10.51 8.64
N ASP A 68 -2.43 11.32 9.06
CA ASP A 68 -2.15 12.67 9.54
C ASP A 68 -1.46 12.59 10.90
N THR A 69 -0.34 13.29 11.04
CA THR A 69 0.38 13.42 12.31
C THR A 69 0.66 14.89 12.61
N SER A 70 1.02 15.21 13.85
CA SER A 70 1.41 16.57 14.22
C SER A 70 2.65 17.10 13.48
N ALA A 71 3.49 16.20 12.95
CA ALA A 71 4.67 16.56 12.17
C ALA A 71 4.39 16.69 10.65
N GLY A 72 3.18 16.34 10.20
CA GLY A 72 2.83 16.18 8.79
C GLY A 72 2.40 14.74 8.45
N PRO A 73 2.11 14.43 7.18
CA PRO A 73 1.63 13.11 6.79
C PRO A 73 2.72 12.05 6.98
N ALA A 74 2.35 10.90 7.55
CA ALA A 74 3.17 9.69 7.58
C ALA A 74 2.62 8.69 6.55
N LEU A 75 3.52 8.06 5.79
CA LEU A 75 3.14 7.08 4.77
C LEU A 75 3.55 5.67 5.21
N LEU A 76 2.65 4.71 5.06
CA LEU A 76 2.93 3.29 5.11
C LEU A 76 2.84 2.79 3.67
N THR A 77 3.98 2.48 3.06
CA THR A 77 4.04 2.24 1.62
C THR A 77 3.46 0.91 1.21
N GLY A 78 3.46 -0.09 2.10
CA GLY A 78 3.30 -1.47 1.67
C GLY A 78 4.36 -1.80 0.61
N ASP A 79 3.99 -2.62 -0.36
CA ASP A 79 4.90 -3.11 -1.38
C ASP A 79 5.09 -2.13 -2.54
N ALA A 80 4.40 -0.97 -2.54
CA ALA A 80 4.65 0.11 -3.49
C ALA A 80 6.07 0.68 -3.38
N CYS A 81 6.74 0.51 -2.25
CA CYS A 81 8.15 0.86 -2.06
C CYS A 81 8.71 0.07 -0.89
N TRP A 82 9.77 -0.70 -1.10
CA TRP A 82 10.22 -1.69 -0.12
C TRP A 82 11.22 -1.15 0.89
N THR A 83 12.00 -0.12 0.52
CA THR A 83 13.15 0.32 1.32
C THR A 83 13.39 1.82 1.25
N VAL A 84 14.16 2.34 2.22
CA VAL A 84 14.63 3.73 2.22
C VAL A 84 15.37 4.06 0.93
N GLY A 85 16.29 3.18 0.51
CA GLY A 85 17.11 3.43 -0.69
C GLY A 85 16.26 3.50 -1.95
N MET A 86 15.20 2.70 -2.04
CA MET A 86 14.24 2.75 -3.15
C MET A 86 13.45 4.05 -3.15
N PHE A 87 13.00 4.50 -1.97
CA PHE A 87 12.35 5.79 -1.83
C PHE A 87 13.26 6.96 -2.21
N GLU A 88 14.57 6.80 -2.02
CA GLU A 88 15.62 7.77 -2.41
C GLU A 88 16.08 7.65 -3.87
N GLY A 89 15.52 6.70 -4.64
CA GLY A 89 15.75 6.60 -6.08
C GLY A 89 16.53 5.38 -6.55
N LYS A 90 16.88 4.45 -5.66
CA LYS A 90 17.38 3.12 -6.09
C LYS A 90 16.28 2.38 -6.86
N ALA A 91 16.64 1.85 -8.02
CA ALA A 91 15.71 1.05 -8.82
C ALA A 91 15.26 -0.22 -8.05
N PRO A 92 14.01 -0.68 -8.27
CA PRO A 92 13.57 -1.99 -7.79
C PRO A 92 14.44 -3.09 -8.39
N LEU A 93 14.54 -4.23 -7.70
CA LEU A 93 15.05 -5.45 -8.30
C LEU A 93 14.01 -6.05 -9.25
N GLU A 94 14.48 -6.87 -10.18
CA GLU A 94 13.62 -7.63 -11.08
C GLU A 94 12.61 -8.48 -10.29
N GLY A 95 11.36 -8.50 -10.75
CA GLY A 95 10.28 -9.25 -10.12
C GLY A 95 9.65 -8.57 -8.90
N MET A 96 10.18 -7.44 -8.40
CA MET A 96 9.52 -6.69 -7.31
C MET A 96 8.26 -5.95 -7.76
N MET A 97 8.19 -5.57 -9.04
CA MET A 97 7.08 -4.82 -9.61
C MET A 97 6.54 -5.55 -10.84
N GLU A 98 5.23 -5.74 -10.91
CA GLU A 98 4.57 -6.20 -12.14
C GLU A 98 4.69 -5.17 -13.26
N ASP A 99 4.61 -3.89 -12.93
CA ASP A 99 4.70 -2.77 -13.87
C ASP A 99 5.59 -1.66 -13.30
N VAL A 100 6.83 -1.59 -13.78
CA VAL A 100 7.85 -0.63 -13.34
C VAL A 100 7.47 0.82 -13.69
N PRO A 101 7.04 1.17 -14.93
CA PRO A 101 6.55 2.51 -15.22
C PRO A 101 5.41 2.98 -14.30
N THR A 102 4.42 2.12 -14.04
CA THR A 102 3.29 2.45 -13.16
C THR A 102 3.75 2.58 -11.70
N PHE A 103 4.65 1.71 -11.25
CA PHE A 103 5.32 1.85 -9.94
C PHE A 103 6.03 3.20 -9.80
N GLN A 104 6.78 3.66 -10.81
CA GLN A 104 7.49 4.94 -10.75
C GLN A 104 6.51 6.11 -10.57
N GLN A 105 5.38 6.09 -11.27
CA GLN A 105 4.32 7.10 -11.10
C GLN A 105 3.75 7.10 -9.67
N SER A 106 3.54 5.91 -9.10
CA SER A 106 3.10 5.73 -7.71
C SER A 106 4.13 6.23 -6.70
N LEU A 107 5.42 5.93 -6.90
CA LEU A 107 6.50 6.41 -6.04
C LEU A 107 6.61 7.94 -6.06
N ASP A 108 6.53 8.54 -7.25
CA ASP A 108 6.54 10.00 -7.38
C ASP A 108 5.30 10.63 -6.76
N LYS A 109 4.14 9.96 -6.83
CA LYS A 109 2.94 10.40 -6.11
C LYS A 109 3.16 10.40 -4.61
N LEU A 110 3.74 9.33 -4.05
CA LEU A 110 4.05 9.24 -2.62
C LEU A 110 5.02 10.35 -2.18
N ARG A 111 6.06 10.64 -2.96
CA ARG A 111 6.99 11.75 -2.69
C ARG A 111 6.29 13.12 -2.70
N ARG A 112 5.38 13.35 -3.66
CA ARG A 112 4.60 14.61 -3.76
C ARG A 112 3.64 14.83 -2.60
N ARG A 113 3.33 13.82 -1.78
CA ARG A 113 2.55 14.00 -0.54
C ARG A 113 3.29 14.82 0.52
N GLY A 114 4.61 15.03 0.36
CA GLY A 114 5.43 15.76 1.32
C GLY A 114 5.45 15.10 2.71
N PRO A 115 5.79 13.79 2.81
CA PRO A 115 5.70 13.07 4.07
C PRO A 115 6.74 13.52 5.10
N ALA A 116 6.32 13.59 6.35
CA ALA A 116 7.20 13.78 7.51
C ALA A 116 7.92 12.48 7.92
N ALA A 117 7.34 11.33 7.54
CA ALA A 117 7.93 10.01 7.71
C ALA A 117 7.39 9.03 6.67
N VAL A 118 8.22 8.06 6.25
CA VAL A 118 7.81 6.94 5.41
C VAL A 118 8.26 5.63 6.04
N HIS A 119 7.33 4.70 6.16
CA HIS A 119 7.50 3.37 6.74
C HIS A 119 7.30 2.30 5.66
N PHE A 120 8.15 1.28 5.69
CA PHE A 120 8.22 0.25 4.68
C PHE A 120 7.92 -1.13 5.28
N CYS A 121 7.46 -2.06 4.44
CA CYS A 121 7.21 -3.46 4.82
C CYS A 121 8.48 -4.33 4.84
N HIS A 122 9.54 -3.93 4.14
CA HIS A 122 10.77 -4.71 3.95
C HIS A 122 12.05 -3.99 4.42
N ASP A 123 11.91 -2.89 5.15
CA ASP A 123 13.02 -2.15 5.74
C ASP A 123 12.61 -1.70 7.15
N ASN A 124 13.41 -2.04 8.16
CA ASN A 124 13.13 -1.68 9.54
C ASN A 124 13.45 -0.20 9.86
N ARG A 125 14.09 0.50 8.92
CA ARG A 125 14.31 1.94 8.99
C ARG A 125 13.09 2.68 8.51
N SER A 126 12.98 3.95 8.88
CA SER A 126 12.00 4.87 8.32
C SER A 126 12.73 6.00 7.63
N TRP A 127 12.23 6.44 6.48
CA TRP A 127 12.74 7.65 5.84
C TRP A 127 12.13 8.87 6.51
N ARG A 128 12.93 9.92 6.66
CA ARG A 128 12.51 11.25 7.11
C ARG A 128 13.19 12.28 6.22
N PRO A 129 12.56 13.43 5.95
CA PRO A 129 13.22 14.49 5.20
C PRO A 129 14.47 14.96 5.95
N SER A 130 15.58 15.09 5.22
CA SER A 130 16.75 15.82 5.72
C SER A 130 16.35 17.27 5.93
N GLY A 131 16.56 17.79 7.14
CA GLY A 131 16.29 19.19 7.48
C GLY A 131 17.19 20.18 6.74
#